data_AF-A0A6P1AFF9-F1
#
_entry.id   AF-A0A6P1AFF9-F1
#
_cell.length_a   1.000
_cell.length_b   1.000
_cell.length_c   1.000
_cell.angle_alpha   90.00
_cell.angle_beta   90.00
_cell.angle_gamma   90.00
#
_symmetry.space_group_name_H-M   'P 1'
#
loop_
_entity.id
_entity.type
_entity.pdbx_description
1 polymer ?
#
loop_
_entity_poly.entity_id
_entity_poly.type
_entity_poly.pdbx_seq_one_letter_code
_entity_poly.pdbx_strand_id
1 'polypeptide(L)'
;MTNYFLSRENSLTRSLQLQGLGDAAQELLAERGLAETEKYEDLIKIDQGNPSWLKIVVTIIKELFAGKISEYLNLSPLLLSWNLKIRLVKQCDRCSDVEKQIFELLANYPTSVSMARLLATNHIPASDMSDGIQSLLRRALIEFNSQNNEIVFQPFPIVKEFILQKT
;
A
#
# COMPACT_ATOMS: atom_id res chain seq x y z
N MET A 1 -5.98 -33.93 -28.88
CA MET A 1 -6.33 -32.56 -28.43
C MET A 1 -6.80 -32.64 -27.01
N THR A 2 -6.07 -32.04 -26.05
CA THR A 2 -6.54 -30.99 -25.13
C THR A 2 -5.35 -30.63 -24.24
N ASN A 3 -4.75 -29.46 -24.48
CA ASN A 3 -3.66 -28.92 -23.66
C ASN A 3 -4.26 -28.34 -22.38
N TYR A 4 -3.81 -28.82 -21.22
CA TYR A 4 -4.10 -28.21 -19.93
C TYR A 4 -3.24 -26.95 -19.77
N PHE A 5 -3.91 -25.83 -19.52
CA PHE A 5 -3.30 -24.53 -19.28
C PHE A 5 -2.46 -24.58 -18.00
N LEU A 6 -1.19 -24.20 -18.13
CA LEU A 6 -0.29 -23.90 -17.02
C LEU A 6 -0.86 -22.70 -16.24
N SER A 7 -1.47 -22.95 -15.08
CA SER A 7 -1.65 -21.93 -14.07
C SER A 7 -0.28 -21.53 -13.56
N ARG A 8 0.28 -20.42 -14.09
CA ARG A 8 1.44 -19.76 -13.51
C ARG A 8 1.12 -19.44 -12.06
N GLU A 9 1.71 -20.20 -11.16
CA GLU A 9 1.83 -19.86 -9.75
C GLU A 9 2.50 -18.48 -9.65
N ASN A 10 1.71 -17.46 -9.34
CA ASN A 10 2.20 -16.11 -9.09
C ASN A 10 2.36 -15.91 -7.56
N SER A 11 3.01 -16.87 -6.90
CA SER A 11 3.13 -16.95 -5.44
C SER A 11 4.51 -16.52 -4.92
N LEU A 12 5.07 -15.45 -5.46
CA LEU A 12 6.32 -14.85 -4.98
C LEU A 12 6.13 -13.47 -4.32
N THR A 13 4.92 -13.15 -3.85
CA THR A 13 4.69 -12.09 -2.86
C THR A 13 5.00 -12.62 -1.46
N ARG A 14 6.21 -13.11 -1.25
CA ARG A 14 6.73 -13.47 0.07
C ARG A 14 8.03 -12.71 0.22
N SER A 15 7.95 -11.53 0.82
CA SER A 15 8.97 -11.01 1.72
C SER A 15 10.41 -11.35 1.31
N LEU A 16 10.85 -10.91 0.12
CA LEU A 16 12.25 -11.03 -0.25
C LEU A 16 13.00 -9.90 0.46
N GLN A 17 13.75 -10.31 1.48
CA GLN A 17 14.70 -9.55 2.26
C GLN A 17 15.30 -8.38 1.47
N LEU A 18 14.91 -7.15 1.85
CA LEU A 18 15.24 -5.91 1.18
C LEU A 18 16.65 -5.42 1.53
N GLN A 19 17.66 -6.22 1.19
CA GLN A 19 19.04 -5.75 1.03
C GLN A 19 19.50 -5.72 -0.45
N GLY A 20 18.63 -6.11 -1.39
CA GLY A 20 18.98 -6.20 -2.81
C GLY A 20 17.94 -5.63 -3.79
N LEU A 21 17.10 -4.68 -3.37
CA LEU A 21 16.04 -4.14 -4.24
C LEU A 21 16.48 -2.99 -5.16
N GLY A 22 17.77 -2.64 -5.22
CA GLY A 22 18.25 -1.55 -6.08
C GLY A 22 17.77 -1.72 -7.52
N ASP A 23 18.15 -2.84 -8.13
CA ASP A 23 17.87 -3.08 -9.54
C ASP A 23 16.39 -3.43 -9.79
N ALA A 24 15.77 -4.26 -8.94
CA ALA A 24 14.36 -4.65 -9.10
C ALA A 24 13.37 -3.49 -8.85
N ALA A 25 13.68 -2.57 -7.92
CA ALA A 25 12.89 -1.37 -7.75
C ALA A 25 13.06 -0.44 -8.94
N GLN A 26 14.29 -0.28 -9.46
CA GLN A 26 14.53 0.51 -10.66
C GLN A 26 13.79 -0.05 -11.88
N GLU A 27 13.78 -1.37 -12.08
CA GLU A 27 12.98 -2.02 -13.12
C GLU A 27 11.48 -1.75 -12.94
N LEU A 28 10.96 -1.86 -11.73
CA LEU A 28 9.56 -1.60 -11.41
C LEU A 28 9.15 -0.14 -11.64
N LEU A 29 10.07 0.81 -11.43
CA LEU A 29 9.90 2.23 -11.72
C LEU A 29 9.96 2.49 -13.24
N ALA A 30 10.88 1.83 -13.94
CA ALA A 30 11.01 1.89 -15.40
C ALA A 30 9.79 1.32 -16.13
N GLU A 31 9.28 0.15 -15.70
CA GLU A 31 8.05 -0.47 -16.22
C GLU A 31 6.83 0.45 -16.06
N ARG A 32 6.83 1.29 -15.02
CA ARG A 32 5.76 2.26 -14.80
C ARG A 32 5.93 3.56 -15.60
N GLY A 33 7.01 3.71 -16.36
CA GLY A 33 7.22 4.84 -17.28
C GLY A 33 7.47 6.16 -16.56
N LEU A 34 8.19 6.14 -15.44
CA LEU A 34 8.70 7.35 -14.83
C LEU A 34 9.90 7.89 -15.63
N ALA A 35 10.04 9.22 -15.65
CA ALA A 35 11.21 9.89 -16.21
C ALA A 35 12.32 9.98 -15.13
N GLU A 36 13.51 10.44 -15.52
CA GLU A 36 14.62 10.74 -14.60
C GLU A 36 15.10 9.50 -13.82
N THR A 37 15.50 8.45 -14.55
CA THR A 37 16.01 7.18 -13.99
C THR A 37 17.15 7.38 -12.99
N GLU A 38 17.93 8.44 -13.16
CA GLU A 38 19.00 8.83 -12.24
C GLU A 38 18.52 9.22 -10.83
N LYS A 39 17.21 9.50 -10.65
CA LYS A 39 16.58 9.87 -9.36
C LYS A 39 15.85 8.72 -8.69
N TYR A 40 15.91 7.51 -9.25
CA TYR A 40 15.21 6.35 -8.72
C TYR A 40 15.72 5.97 -7.33
N GLU A 41 17.02 6.06 -7.08
CA GLU A 41 17.57 5.81 -5.74
C GLU A 41 17.03 6.75 -4.67
N ASP A 42 16.95 8.05 -4.98
CA ASP A 42 16.45 9.05 -4.04
C ASP A 42 14.98 8.78 -3.70
N LEU A 43 14.21 8.34 -4.68
CA LEU A 43 12.83 7.92 -4.50
C LEU A 43 12.71 6.66 -3.62
N ILE A 44 13.54 5.65 -3.87
CA ILE A 44 13.57 4.40 -3.11
C ILE A 44 13.97 4.65 -1.65
N LYS A 45 14.90 5.59 -1.40
CA LYS A 45 15.36 5.99 -0.06
C LYS A 45 14.24 6.65 0.76
N ILE A 46 13.42 7.50 0.13
CA ILE A 46 12.25 8.13 0.78
C ILE A 46 11.26 7.05 1.25
N ASP A 47 11.10 6.01 0.45
CA ASP A 47 10.08 4.99 0.65
C ASP A 47 10.56 3.83 1.54
N GLN A 48 11.78 3.91 2.09
CA GLN A 48 12.45 2.88 2.90
C GLN A 48 12.42 1.48 2.24
N GLY A 49 12.36 1.43 0.91
CA GLY A 49 12.23 0.18 0.16
C GLY A 49 10.88 -0.53 0.28
N ASN A 50 9.82 0.09 0.80
CA ASN A 50 8.49 -0.54 0.87
C ASN A 50 7.84 -0.56 -0.53
N PRO A 51 7.70 -1.74 -1.20
CA PRO A 51 7.26 -1.80 -2.59
C PRO A 51 5.80 -1.38 -2.79
N SER A 52 4.96 -1.47 -1.75
CA SER A 52 3.56 -1.04 -1.80
C SER A 52 3.45 0.47 -1.72
N TRP A 53 4.28 1.09 -0.89
CA TRP A 53 4.37 2.54 -0.79
C TRP A 53 4.96 3.16 -2.07
N LEU A 54 5.99 2.52 -2.64
CA LEU A 54 6.56 2.89 -3.94
C LEU A 54 5.50 2.89 -5.06
N LYS A 55 4.53 1.96 -5.06
CA LYS A 55 3.42 1.99 -6.02
C LYS A 55 2.53 3.24 -5.88
N ILE A 56 2.26 3.68 -4.64
CA ILE A 56 1.48 4.90 -4.39
C ILE A 56 2.25 6.11 -4.90
N VAL A 57 3.52 6.23 -4.52
CA VAL A 57 4.40 7.35 -4.89
C VAL A 57 4.58 7.44 -6.40
N VAL A 58 4.81 6.31 -7.08
CA VAL A 58 4.87 6.27 -8.55
C VAL A 58 3.58 6.76 -9.18
N THR A 59 2.44 6.34 -8.66
CA THR A 59 1.14 6.76 -9.19
C THR A 59 0.94 8.28 -9.02
N ILE A 60 1.41 8.84 -7.90
CA ILE A 60 1.38 10.29 -7.65
C ILE A 60 2.29 11.04 -8.63
N ILE A 61 3.51 10.56 -8.83
CA ILE A 61 4.46 11.16 -9.76
C ILE A 61 3.90 11.18 -11.18
N LYS A 62 3.29 10.08 -11.63
CA LYS A 62 2.66 10.03 -12.95
C LYS A 62 1.48 10.99 -13.10
N GLU A 63 0.58 11.01 -12.13
CA GLU A 63 -0.68 11.74 -12.28
C GLU A 63 -0.56 13.24 -11.99
N LEU A 64 0.33 13.64 -11.07
CA LEU A 64 0.46 15.04 -10.64
C LEU A 64 1.67 15.74 -11.24
N PHE A 65 2.72 14.99 -11.60
CA PHE A 65 4.00 15.53 -12.05
C PHE A 65 4.38 15.03 -13.46
N ALA A 66 3.41 14.46 -14.19
CA ALA A 66 3.59 13.93 -15.53
C ALA A 66 4.79 12.96 -15.66
N GLY A 67 5.10 12.23 -14.59
CA GLY A 67 6.21 11.28 -14.55
C GLY A 67 7.55 11.86 -14.11
N LYS A 68 7.65 13.16 -13.78
CA LYS A 68 8.90 13.80 -13.34
C LYS A 68 9.11 13.66 -11.83
N ILE A 69 10.17 12.94 -11.46
CA ILE A 69 10.53 12.66 -10.06
C ILE A 69 11.04 13.93 -9.37
N SER A 70 11.77 14.78 -10.10
CA SER A 70 12.35 16.03 -9.63
C SER A 70 11.32 17.01 -9.08
N GLU A 71 10.18 17.14 -9.76
CA GLU A 71 9.09 18.02 -9.31
C GLU A 71 8.48 17.50 -8.01
N TYR A 72 8.39 16.17 -7.84
CA TYR A 72 7.95 15.55 -6.59
C TYR A 72 8.96 15.74 -5.45
N LEU A 73 10.26 15.51 -5.71
CA LEU A 73 11.33 15.66 -4.72
C LEU A 73 11.51 17.12 -4.25
N ASN A 74 11.18 18.10 -5.09
CA ASN A 74 11.25 19.52 -4.77
C ASN A 74 10.04 20.05 -4.00
N LEU A 75 9.00 19.23 -3.77
CA LEU A 75 7.85 19.67 -2.98
C LEU A 75 8.25 19.85 -1.52
N SER A 76 7.68 20.88 -0.90
CA SER A 76 7.71 20.95 0.56
C SER A 76 6.98 19.73 1.15
N PRO A 77 7.44 19.20 2.30
CA PRO A 77 6.77 18.09 2.97
C PRO A 77 5.27 18.35 3.25
N LEU A 78 4.89 19.61 3.47
CA LEU A 78 3.50 20.04 3.64
C LEU A 78 2.66 19.86 2.37
N LEU A 79 3.18 20.24 1.21
CA LEU A 79 2.47 20.14 -0.07
C LEU A 79 2.39 18.67 -0.55
N LEU A 80 3.44 17.90 -0.30
CA LEU A 80 3.47 16.46 -0.53
C LEU A 80 2.45 15.73 0.36
N SER A 81 2.39 16.08 1.65
CA SER A 81 1.35 15.60 2.58
C SER A 81 -0.06 15.96 2.14
N TRP A 82 -0.29 17.19 1.67
CA TRP A 82 -1.61 17.62 1.17
C TRP A 82 -2.08 16.83 -0.07
N ASN A 83 -1.20 16.67 -1.06
CA ASN A 83 -1.52 15.90 -2.27
C ASN A 83 -1.77 14.41 -1.95
N LEU A 84 -0.97 13.84 -1.04
CA LEU A 84 -1.18 12.49 -0.50
C LEU A 84 -2.55 12.39 0.18
N LYS A 85 -2.88 13.34 1.07
CA LYS A 85 -4.17 13.38 1.75
C LYS A 85 -5.34 13.47 0.77
N ILE A 86 -5.30 14.33 -0.24
CA ILE A 86 -6.35 14.41 -1.28
C ILE A 86 -6.53 13.06 -1.98
N ARG A 87 -5.43 12.38 -2.30
CA ARG A 87 -5.48 11.08 -2.99
C ARG A 87 -5.99 9.98 -2.08
N LEU A 88 -5.59 9.99 -0.81
CA LEU A 88 -6.10 9.08 0.23
C LEU A 88 -7.60 9.30 0.46
N VAL A 89 -8.05 10.56 0.56
CA VAL A 89 -9.50 10.90 0.60
C VAL A 89 -10.23 10.22 -0.55
N LYS A 90 -9.76 10.41 -1.79
CA LYS A 90 -10.39 9.82 -2.97
C LYS A 90 -10.41 8.28 -2.96
N GLN A 91 -9.38 7.64 -2.42
CA GLN A 91 -9.34 6.17 -2.29
C GLN A 91 -10.29 5.69 -1.21
N CYS A 92 -10.33 6.36 -0.05
CA CYS A 92 -11.23 6.04 1.06
C CYS A 92 -12.70 6.33 0.73
N ASP A 93 -12.99 7.37 -0.05
CA ASP A 93 -14.37 7.70 -0.48
C ASP A 93 -14.96 6.61 -1.37
N ARG A 94 -14.11 5.89 -2.12
CA ARG A 94 -14.49 4.74 -2.97
C ARG A 94 -14.59 3.43 -2.20
N CYS A 95 -14.26 3.41 -0.91
CA CYS A 95 -14.40 2.21 -0.11
C CYS A 95 -15.88 1.91 0.17
N SER A 96 -16.23 0.63 0.13
CA SER A 96 -17.53 0.16 0.60
C SER A 96 -17.67 0.40 2.11
N ASP A 97 -18.89 0.34 2.61
CA ASP A 97 -19.14 0.55 4.05
C ASP A 97 -18.43 -0.51 4.91
N VAL A 98 -18.34 -1.75 4.41
CA VAL A 98 -17.57 -2.82 5.07
C VAL A 98 -16.07 -2.50 5.05
N GLU A 99 -15.53 -2.06 3.92
CA GLU A 99 -14.12 -1.67 3.81
C GLU A 99 -13.80 -0.53 4.80
N LYS A 100 -14.68 0.47 4.91
CA LYS A 100 -14.54 1.58 5.88
C LYS A 100 -14.58 1.08 7.33
N GLN A 101 -15.50 0.18 7.68
CA GLN A 101 -15.56 -0.40 9.03
C GLN A 101 -14.30 -1.18 9.39
N ILE A 102 -13.79 -2.03 8.48
CA ILE A 102 -12.55 -2.78 8.70
C ILE A 102 -11.37 -1.81 8.86
N PHE A 103 -11.35 -0.77 8.05
CA PHE A 103 -10.30 0.23 8.04
C PHE A 103 -10.25 1.07 9.32
N GLU A 104 -11.41 1.52 9.81
CA GLU A 104 -11.55 2.20 11.11
C GLU A 104 -11.18 1.28 12.28
N LEU A 105 -11.62 0.02 12.23
CA LEU A 105 -11.27 -1.00 13.22
C LEU A 105 -9.74 -1.15 13.32
N LEU A 106 -9.05 -1.28 12.18
CA LEU A 106 -7.59 -1.39 12.12
C LEU A 106 -6.87 -0.11 12.60
N ALA A 107 -7.41 1.07 12.30
CA ALA A 107 -6.83 2.34 12.74
C ALA A 107 -6.86 2.53 14.26
N ASN A 108 -7.89 1.98 14.92
CA ASN A 108 -8.04 2.04 16.37
C ASN A 108 -7.14 1.08 17.14
N TYR A 109 -6.55 0.06 16.49
CA TYR A 109 -5.54 -0.75 17.13
C TYR A 109 -4.21 0.01 17.25
N PRO A 110 -3.54 -0.01 18.42
CA PRO A 110 -2.26 0.66 18.59
C PRO A 110 -1.16 0.01 17.72
N THR A 111 -1.26 -1.30 17.50
CA THR A 111 -0.31 -2.12 16.72
C THR A 111 -1.03 -2.96 15.68
N SER A 112 -0.27 -3.62 14.81
CA SER A 112 -0.80 -4.61 13.86
C SER A 112 -1.60 -5.72 14.55
N VAL A 113 -2.64 -6.22 13.88
CA VAL A 113 -3.61 -7.16 14.45
C VAL A 113 -3.86 -8.36 13.53
N SER A 114 -4.02 -9.55 14.09
CA SER A 114 -4.25 -10.78 13.32
C SER A 114 -5.70 -10.93 12.84
N MET A 115 -5.90 -11.71 11.78
CA MET A 115 -7.24 -12.05 11.26
C MET A 115 -8.12 -12.68 12.35
N ALA A 116 -7.56 -13.59 13.14
CA ALA A 116 -8.26 -14.24 14.24
C ALA A 116 -8.74 -13.22 15.28
N ARG A 117 -7.90 -12.23 15.60
CA ARG A 117 -8.27 -11.15 16.52
C ARG A 117 -9.37 -10.27 15.94
N LEU A 118 -9.28 -9.91 14.66
CA LEU A 118 -10.34 -9.15 13.98
C LEU A 118 -11.67 -9.90 14.09
N LEU A 119 -11.75 -11.13 13.62
CA LEU A 119 -12.99 -11.91 13.62
C LEU A 119 -13.60 -12.10 15.03
N ALA A 120 -12.77 -12.11 16.08
CA ALA A 120 -13.23 -12.25 17.46
C ALA A 120 -13.75 -10.94 18.09
N THR A 121 -13.41 -9.76 17.55
CA THR A 121 -13.68 -8.46 18.18
C THR A 121 -14.70 -7.60 17.45
N ASN A 122 -15.27 -8.07 16.34
CA ASN A 122 -16.30 -7.38 15.59
C ASN A 122 -17.40 -8.35 15.11
N HIS A 123 -18.39 -7.84 14.39
CA HIS A 123 -19.55 -8.60 13.90
C HIS A 123 -19.61 -8.69 12.37
N ILE A 124 -18.50 -8.37 11.70
CA ILE A 124 -18.39 -8.44 10.24
C ILE A 124 -18.27 -9.93 9.86
N PRO A 125 -19.08 -10.42 8.91
CA PRO A 125 -18.99 -11.79 8.42
C PRO A 125 -17.57 -12.14 7.94
N ALA A 126 -17.14 -13.38 8.14
CA ALA A 126 -15.77 -13.79 7.80
C ALA A 126 -15.43 -13.63 6.31
N SER A 127 -16.41 -13.85 5.42
CA SER A 127 -16.28 -13.58 3.98
C SER A 127 -15.98 -12.11 3.72
N ASP A 128 -16.78 -11.24 4.33
CA ASP A 128 -16.74 -9.79 4.10
C ASP A 128 -15.46 -9.19 4.70
N MET A 129 -15.01 -9.72 5.84
CA MET A 129 -13.71 -9.39 6.43
C MET A 129 -12.56 -9.76 5.49
N SER A 130 -12.57 -10.97 4.95
CA SER A 130 -11.52 -11.44 4.04
C SER A 130 -11.48 -10.60 2.76
N ASP A 131 -12.62 -10.39 2.13
CA ASP A 131 -12.74 -9.62 0.90
C ASP A 131 -12.33 -8.16 1.13
N GLY A 132 -12.80 -7.56 2.23
CA GLY A 132 -12.46 -6.20 2.63
C GLY A 132 -10.96 -6.02 2.87
N ILE A 133 -10.32 -6.90 3.65
CA ILE A 133 -8.86 -6.88 3.88
C ILE A 133 -8.12 -6.99 2.55
N GLN A 134 -8.48 -7.95 1.69
CA GLN A 134 -7.82 -8.14 0.39
C GLN A 134 -7.97 -6.89 -0.49
N SER A 135 -9.14 -6.26 -0.45
CA SER A 135 -9.45 -5.07 -1.21
C SER A 135 -8.70 -3.83 -0.71
N LEU A 136 -8.56 -3.66 0.60
CA LEU A 136 -7.76 -2.61 1.21
C LEU A 136 -6.26 -2.79 0.92
N LEU A 137 -5.76 -4.03 0.94
CA LEU A 137 -4.39 -4.37 0.53
C LEU A 137 -4.12 -4.03 -0.94
N ARG A 138 -5.04 -4.38 -1.86
CA ARG A 138 -4.92 -4.05 -3.29
C ARG A 138 -4.84 -2.54 -3.54
N ARG A 139 -5.52 -1.74 -2.72
CA ARG A 139 -5.49 -0.27 -2.78
C ARG A 139 -4.33 0.35 -1.99
N ALA A 140 -3.50 -0.48 -1.36
CA ALA A 140 -2.39 -0.05 -0.50
C ALA A 140 -2.85 0.92 0.61
N LEU A 141 -4.04 0.69 1.18
CA LEU A 141 -4.55 1.43 2.33
C LEU A 141 -4.10 0.79 3.65
N ILE A 142 -3.87 -0.53 3.62
CA ILE A 142 -3.30 -1.30 4.72
C ILE A 142 -2.12 -2.12 4.22
N GLU A 143 -1.30 -2.59 5.14
CA GLU A 143 -0.19 -3.52 4.92
C GLU A 143 -0.34 -4.75 5.82
N PHE A 144 0.40 -5.80 5.50
CA PHE A 144 0.49 -7.00 6.32
C PHE A 144 1.95 -7.36 6.60
N ASN A 145 2.19 -7.99 7.75
CA ASN A 145 3.49 -8.50 8.16
C ASN A 145 3.33 -9.90 8.76
N SER A 146 4.44 -10.63 8.83
CA SER A 146 4.52 -11.90 9.57
C SER A 146 5.13 -11.63 10.95
N GLN A 147 4.35 -11.82 12.01
CA GLN A 147 4.79 -11.68 13.40
C GLN A 147 4.42 -12.94 14.18
N ASN A 148 5.38 -13.56 14.88
CA ASN A 148 5.15 -14.78 15.67
C ASN A 148 4.45 -15.90 14.88
N ASN A 149 4.82 -16.11 13.61
CA ASN A 149 4.18 -17.03 12.66
C ASN A 149 2.71 -16.73 12.32
N GLU A 150 2.20 -15.55 12.63
CA GLU A 150 0.87 -15.08 12.23
C GLU A 150 0.97 -13.93 11.23
N ILE A 151 0.00 -13.87 10.31
CA ILE A 151 -0.19 -12.70 9.46
C ILE A 151 -0.99 -11.66 10.24
N VAL A 152 -0.42 -10.47 10.36
CA VAL A 152 -1.01 -9.32 11.04
C VAL A 152 -1.15 -8.14 10.09
N PHE A 153 -2.17 -7.33 10.28
CA PHE A 153 -2.55 -6.22 9.42
C PHE A 153 -2.51 -4.90 10.17
N GLN A 154 -2.13 -3.81 9.48
CA GLN A 154 -2.22 -2.45 10.00
C GLN A 154 -2.39 -1.44 8.86
N PRO A 155 -2.98 -0.26 9.07
CA PRO A 155 -2.93 0.81 8.08
C PRO A 155 -1.51 1.34 7.93
N PHE A 156 -1.18 1.85 6.74
CA PHE A 156 0.08 2.59 6.58
C PHE A 156 0.11 3.81 7.51
N PRO A 157 1.28 4.27 8.02
CA PRO A 157 1.35 5.37 8.99
C PRO A 157 0.63 6.65 8.57
N ILE A 158 0.85 7.12 7.33
CA ILE A 158 0.17 8.30 6.79
C ILE A 158 -1.35 8.12 6.68
N VAL A 159 -1.77 6.87 6.45
CA VAL A 159 -3.16 6.50 6.28
C VAL A 159 -3.84 6.46 7.65
N LYS A 160 -3.17 5.89 8.65
CA LYS A 160 -3.59 5.92 10.05
C LYS A 160 -3.72 7.35 10.56
N GLU A 161 -2.73 8.21 10.29
CA GLU A 161 -2.77 9.62 10.63
C GLU A 161 -3.97 10.34 9.99
N PHE A 162 -4.21 10.08 8.70
CA PHE A 162 -5.35 10.64 7.98
C PHE A 162 -6.70 10.22 8.57
N ILE A 163 -6.87 8.96 8.96
CA ILE A 163 -8.10 8.47 9.59
C ILE A 163 -8.30 9.14 10.95
N LEU A 164 -7.28 9.15 11.80
CA LEU A 164 -7.36 9.72 13.15
C LEU A 164 -7.55 11.25 13.15
N GLN A 165 -7.24 11.95 12.06
CA GLN A 165 -7.52 13.38 11.89
C GLN A 165 -8.95 13.67 11.41
N LYS A 166 -9.64 12.68 10.83
CA LYS A 166 -11.02 12.81 10.32
C LYS A 166 -12.10 12.44 11.34
N THR A 167 -11.72 11.84 12.48
CA THR A 167 -12.61 11.41 13.56
C THR A 167 -12.61 12.42 14.71
#